data_AF-A0A388PU69-F1
#
_entry.id   AF-A0A388PU69-F1
#
_cell.length_a   1.000
_cell.length_b   1.000
_cell.length_c   1.000
_cell.angle_alpha   90.00
_cell.angle_beta   90.00
_cell.angle_gamma   90.00
#
_symmetry.space_group_name_H-M   'P 1'
#
loop_
_entity.id
_entity.type
_entity.pdbx_description
1 polymer ?
#
loop_
_entity_poly.entity_id
_entity_poly.type
_entity_poly.pdbx_seq_one_letter_code
_entity_poly.pdbx_strand_id
1 'polypeptide(L)'
;MGFNDSNNGLSENPLPDAFFISPNTMNPNQIMDLKSFVEKLDGVDQAVVDTGWVKKLNSVLHLANKAILLASVLLASMLTVVIGNTIRLQMTSHHEEIELSKLIGATDQFIRRPFLYSGFIYGLGGGLTAVITLKLIVIFLNHTVIEVEALYGAQFSIIDLKPLEYLSIVGGSVLIAVAASFISINQSIKKF
;
A
#
# COMPACT_ATOMS: atom_id res chain seq x y z
N MET A 1 -46.93 -0.93 -44.34
CA MET A 1 -47.04 -2.40 -44.26
C MET A 1 -45.72 -2.96 -44.76
N GLY A 2 -44.88 -3.64 -44.00
CA GLY A 2 -44.91 -4.07 -42.61
C GLY A 2 -43.51 -4.63 -42.30
N PHE A 3 -42.88 -4.12 -41.24
CA PHE A 3 -41.65 -4.66 -40.66
C PHE A 3 -41.95 -5.21 -39.24
N ASN A 4 -43.17 -5.74 -39.02
CA ASN A 4 -43.68 -6.05 -37.70
C ASN A 4 -43.91 -7.55 -37.41
N ASP A 5 -43.51 -8.49 -38.28
CA ASP A 5 -43.74 -9.93 -38.05
C ASP A 5 -42.45 -10.77 -38.16
N SER A 6 -41.52 -10.58 -37.23
CA SER A 6 -40.39 -11.52 -37.03
C SER A 6 -40.26 -12.04 -35.59
N ASN A 7 -41.30 -11.88 -34.76
CA ASN A 7 -41.32 -12.37 -33.37
C ASN A 7 -42.09 -13.69 -33.16
N ASN A 8 -42.49 -14.40 -34.23
CA ASN A 8 -43.17 -15.69 -34.10
C ASN A 8 -42.19 -16.84 -34.35
N GLY A 9 -41.57 -17.36 -33.29
CA GLY A 9 -40.79 -18.60 -33.38
C GLY A 9 -39.84 -18.96 -32.24
N LEU A 10 -39.67 -18.12 -31.21
CA LEU A 10 -38.75 -18.42 -30.10
C LEU A 10 -39.52 -18.43 -28.78
N SER A 11 -40.25 -19.52 -28.52
CA SER A 11 -40.93 -19.74 -27.24
C SER A 11 -39.99 -20.10 -26.10
N GLU A 12 -38.75 -20.50 -26.41
CA GLU A 12 -37.71 -20.83 -25.43
C GLU A 12 -36.40 -20.13 -25.78
N ASN A 13 -35.64 -19.75 -24.74
CA ASN A 13 -34.33 -19.14 -24.84
C ASN A 13 -33.36 -20.08 -25.58
N PRO A 14 -32.93 -19.77 -26.81
CA PRO A 14 -32.09 -20.66 -27.62
C PRO A 14 -30.61 -20.63 -27.20
N LEU A 15 -30.25 -19.74 -26.26
CA LEU A 15 -28.90 -19.61 -25.74
C LEU A 15 -28.73 -20.47 -24.48
N PRO A 16 -27.58 -21.17 -24.32
CA PRO A 16 -27.28 -21.86 -23.07
C PRO A 16 -27.23 -20.87 -21.90
N ASP A 17 -27.64 -21.33 -20.72
CA ASP A 17 -27.58 -20.53 -19.50
C ASP A 17 -26.12 -20.15 -19.19
N ALA A 18 -25.87 -18.85 -18.99
CA ALA A 18 -24.54 -18.32 -18.72
C ALA A 18 -24.48 -17.76 -17.29
N PHE A 19 -23.50 -18.21 -16.52
CA PHE A 19 -23.22 -17.71 -15.17
C PHE A 19 -21.92 -16.91 -15.17
N PHE A 20 -21.98 -15.69 -14.64
CA PHE A 20 -20.79 -14.85 -14.43
C PHE A 20 -20.24 -15.09 -13.03
N ILE A 21 -19.01 -15.59 -12.96
CA ILE A 21 -18.30 -15.85 -11.71
C ILE A 21 -17.20 -14.81 -11.56
N SER A 22 -17.27 -13.99 -10.51
CA SER A 22 -16.23 -13.03 -10.14
C SER A 22 -15.32 -13.64 -9.07
N PRO A 23 -14.09 -14.06 -9.40
CA PRO A 23 -13.16 -14.58 -8.40
C PRO A 23 -12.71 -13.47 -7.45
N ASN A 24 -12.61 -13.77 -6.15
CA ASN A 24 -12.06 -12.87 -5.13
C ASN A 24 -10.52 -12.82 -5.13
N THR A 25 -9.88 -13.30 -6.20
CA THR A 25 -8.42 -13.37 -6.32
C THR A 25 -7.99 -12.89 -7.70
N MET A 26 -6.86 -12.19 -7.74
CA MET A 26 -6.21 -11.78 -8.98
C MET A 26 -5.06 -12.72 -9.39
N ASN A 27 -4.84 -13.82 -8.65
CA ASN A 27 -3.77 -14.75 -8.96
C ASN A 27 -4.13 -15.61 -10.18
N PRO A 28 -3.34 -15.55 -11.29
CA PRO A 28 -3.63 -16.31 -12.50
C PRO A 28 -3.73 -17.82 -12.29
N ASN A 29 -2.94 -18.38 -11.36
CA ASN A 29 -2.95 -19.81 -11.08
C ASN A 29 -4.25 -20.23 -10.39
N GLN A 30 -4.69 -19.47 -9.39
CA GLN A 30 -5.94 -19.74 -8.68
C GLN A 30 -7.16 -19.58 -9.59
N ILE A 31 -7.12 -18.62 -10.53
CA ILE A 31 -8.16 -18.46 -11.55
C ILE A 31 -8.18 -19.66 -12.50
N MET A 32 -7.00 -20.19 -12.86
CA MET A 32 -6.90 -21.40 -13.68
C MET A 32 -7.43 -22.63 -12.95
N ASP A 33 -7.08 -22.80 -11.68
CA ASP A 33 -7.56 -23.89 -10.84
C ASP A 33 -9.08 -23.82 -10.69
N LEU A 34 -9.63 -22.62 -10.50
CA LEU A 34 -11.07 -22.39 -10.46
C LEU A 34 -11.74 -22.74 -11.80
N LYS A 35 -11.16 -22.33 -12.92
CA LYS A 35 -11.64 -22.70 -14.26
C LYS A 35 -11.72 -24.22 -14.40
N SER A 36 -10.63 -24.92 -14.09
CA SER A 36 -10.57 -26.38 -14.18
C SER A 36 -11.48 -27.10 -13.18
N PHE A 37 -11.77 -26.48 -12.04
CA PHE A 37 -12.77 -27.00 -11.09
C PHE A 37 -14.19 -26.85 -11.64
N VAL A 38 -14.53 -25.67 -12.18
CA VAL A 38 -15.86 -25.39 -12.74
C VAL A 38 -16.15 -26.23 -13.99
N GLU A 39 -15.16 -26.45 -14.85
CA GLU A 39 -15.29 -27.32 -16.04
C GLU A 39 -15.53 -28.80 -15.69
N LYS A 40 -15.29 -29.23 -14.45
CA LYS A 40 -15.53 -30.60 -14.00
C LYS A 40 -16.89 -30.80 -13.33
N LEU A 41 -17.67 -29.75 -13.15
CA LEU A 41 -19.00 -29.84 -12.56
C LEU A 41 -19.99 -30.39 -13.59
N ASP A 42 -20.82 -31.34 -13.18
CA ASP A 42 -21.91 -31.88 -14.01
C ASP A 42 -22.87 -30.75 -14.40
N GLY A 43 -23.14 -30.61 -15.70
CA GLY A 43 -24.00 -29.56 -16.26
C GLY A 43 -23.26 -28.31 -16.76
N VAL A 44 -21.93 -28.24 -16.64
CA VAL A 44 -21.12 -27.17 -17.24
C VAL A 44 -20.52 -27.63 -18.57
N ASP A 45 -20.93 -27.00 -19.67
CA ASP A 45 -20.41 -27.31 -21.01
C ASP A 45 -19.05 -26.63 -21.27
N GLN A 46 -18.91 -25.36 -20.88
CA GLN A 46 -17.67 -24.60 -21.07
C GLN A 46 -17.46 -23.52 -19.99
N ALA A 47 -16.23 -23.39 -19.48
CA ALA A 47 -15.81 -22.21 -18.72
C ALA A 47 -14.85 -21.35 -19.55
N VAL A 48 -15.24 -20.12 -19.86
CA VAL A 48 -14.43 -19.19 -20.66
C VAL A 48 -13.74 -18.18 -19.75
N VAL A 49 -12.40 -18.15 -19.80
CA VAL A 49 -11.56 -17.14 -19.12
C VAL A 49 -10.44 -16.72 -20.08
N ASP A 50 -10.27 -15.42 -20.30
CA ASP A 50 -9.10 -14.90 -21.02
C ASP A 50 -7.87 -14.94 -20.12
N THR A 51 -7.21 -16.10 -20.10
CA THR A 51 -6.00 -16.34 -19.32
C THR A 51 -4.81 -15.48 -19.79
N GLY A 52 -4.81 -15.06 -21.06
CA GLY A 52 -3.77 -14.20 -21.64
C GLY A 52 -3.84 -12.79 -21.08
N TRP A 53 -5.05 -12.24 -21.00
CA TRP A 53 -5.31 -10.95 -20.39
C TRP A 53 -5.00 -10.95 -18.88
N VAL A 54 -5.47 -11.96 -18.13
CA VAL A 54 -5.20 -12.10 -16.69
C VAL A 54 -3.70 -12.16 -16.40
N LYS A 55 -2.93 -12.94 -17.17
CA LYS A 55 -1.47 -13.00 -17.03
C LYS A 55 -0.80 -11.66 -17.29
N LYS A 56 -1.18 -10.95 -18.36
CA LYS A 56 -0.63 -9.62 -18.70
C LYS A 56 -0.90 -8.61 -17.58
N LEU A 57 -2.15 -8.54 -17.09
CA LEU A 57 -2.51 -7.66 -15.98
C LEU A 57 -1.69 -7.97 -14.73
N ASN A 58 -1.59 -9.24 -14.35
CA ASN A 58 -0.79 -9.65 -13.20
C ASN A 58 0.71 -9.31 -13.37
N SER A 59 1.27 -9.43 -14.58
CA SER A 59 2.65 -8.98 -14.86
C SER A 59 2.82 -7.47 -14.69
N VAL A 60 1.85 -6.66 -15.13
CA VAL A 60 1.87 -5.19 -14.92
C VAL A 60 1.77 -4.85 -13.43
N LEU A 61 0.86 -5.48 -12.69
CA LEU A 61 0.74 -5.29 -11.24
C LEU A 61 2.02 -5.73 -10.51
N HIS A 62 2.65 -6.82 -10.93
CA HIS A 62 3.91 -7.28 -10.36
C HIS A 62 5.06 -6.28 -10.61
N LEU A 63 5.12 -5.68 -11.81
CA LEU A 63 6.06 -4.61 -12.13
C LEU A 63 5.80 -3.37 -11.26
N ALA A 64 4.54 -2.95 -11.11
CA ALA A 64 4.16 -1.82 -10.27
C ALA A 64 4.56 -2.06 -8.80
N ASN A 65 4.29 -3.26 -8.25
CA ASN A 65 4.70 -3.62 -6.88
C ASN A 65 6.22 -3.56 -6.70
N LYS A 66 7.00 -4.02 -7.69
CA LYS A 66 8.47 -3.89 -7.65
C LYS A 66 8.93 -2.44 -7.69
N ALA A 67 8.30 -1.61 -8.52
CA ALA A 67 8.60 -0.18 -8.59
C ALA A 67 8.30 0.53 -7.26
N ILE A 68 7.16 0.22 -6.63
CA ILE A 68 6.79 0.74 -5.30
C ILE A 68 7.82 0.32 -4.27
N LEU A 69 8.22 -0.96 -4.23
CA LEU A 69 9.23 -1.44 -3.29
C LEU A 69 10.56 -0.71 -3.45
N LEU A 70 11.03 -0.53 -4.70
CA LEU A 70 12.25 0.22 -4.98
C LEU A 70 12.14 1.68 -4.51
N ALA A 71 11.02 2.34 -4.78
CA ALA A 71 10.76 3.70 -4.31
C ALA A 71 10.73 3.78 -2.78
N SER A 72 10.09 2.81 -2.10
CA SER A 72 10.04 2.75 -0.63
C SER A 72 11.44 2.61 -0.02
N VAL A 73 12.30 1.76 -0.59
CA VAL A 73 13.69 1.60 -0.12
C VAL A 73 14.49 2.88 -0.34
N LEU A 74 14.31 3.56 -1.47
CA LEU A 74 14.99 4.83 -1.76
C LEU A 74 14.54 5.93 -0.80
N LEU A 75 13.24 6.04 -0.51
CA LEU A 75 12.73 7.02 0.44
C LEU A 75 13.19 6.71 1.88
N ALA A 76 13.24 5.43 2.27
CA ALA A 76 13.76 5.02 3.57
C ALA A 76 15.27 5.34 3.72
N SER A 77 16.06 5.15 2.66
CA SER A 77 17.49 5.52 2.69
C SER A 77 17.67 7.04 2.75
N MET A 78 16.90 7.81 2.00
CA MET A 78 16.87 9.27 2.07
C MET A 78 16.53 9.74 3.49
N LEU A 79 15.49 9.18 4.11
CA LEU A 79 15.11 9.50 5.48
C LEU A 79 16.25 9.22 6.48
N THR A 80 16.96 8.11 6.30
CA THR A 80 18.13 7.77 7.12
C THR A 80 19.23 8.81 7.01
N VAL A 81 19.53 9.28 5.80
CA VAL A 81 20.52 10.34 5.55
C VAL A 81 20.09 11.67 6.20
N VAL A 82 18.83 12.06 6.03
CA VAL A 82 18.29 13.31 6.60
C VAL A 82 18.35 13.28 8.12
N ILE A 83 17.81 12.23 8.76
CA ILE A 83 17.84 12.08 10.22
C ILE A 83 19.27 12.05 10.73
N GLY A 84 20.17 11.33 10.05
CA GLY A 84 21.58 11.26 10.45
C GLY A 84 22.29 12.60 10.39
N ASN A 85 22.00 13.42 9.37
CA ASN A 85 22.52 14.77 9.27
C ASN A 85 21.94 15.68 10.37
N THR A 86 20.65 15.61 10.64
CA THR A 86 20.01 16.39 11.71
C THR A 86 20.60 16.06 13.08
N ILE A 87 20.76 14.77 13.40
CA ILE A 87 21.36 14.33 14.67
C ILE A 87 22.80 14.84 14.80
N ARG A 88 23.59 14.76 13.71
CA ARG A 88 24.96 15.27 13.71
C ARG A 88 25.00 16.77 14.02
N LEU A 89 24.14 17.56 13.37
CA LEU A 89 24.05 19.00 13.62
C LEU A 89 23.66 19.29 15.07
N GLN A 90 22.67 18.58 15.63
CA GLN A 90 22.27 18.74 17.03
C GLN A 90 23.42 18.37 17.98
N MET A 91 24.12 17.27 17.73
CA MET A 91 25.21 16.79 18.57
C MET A 91 26.40 17.75 18.55
N THR A 92 26.72 18.34 17.39
CA THR A 92 27.74 19.40 17.31
C THR A 92 27.30 20.66 18.06
N SER A 93 26.02 21.06 17.98
CA SER A 93 25.52 22.25 18.67
C SER A 93 25.50 22.12 20.19
N HIS A 94 25.35 20.90 20.71
CA HIS A 94 25.34 20.59 22.15
C HIS A 94 26.62 19.85 22.60
N HIS A 95 27.72 20.02 21.87
CA HIS A 95 28.93 19.26 22.09
C HIS A 95 29.52 19.46 23.51
N GLU A 96 29.62 20.70 23.97
CA GLU A 96 30.18 21.04 25.28
C GLU A 96 29.36 20.44 26.44
N GLU A 97 28.03 20.44 26.33
CA GLU A 97 27.14 19.87 27.34
C GLU A 97 27.27 18.34 27.40
N ILE A 98 27.41 17.69 26.23
CA ILE A 98 27.64 16.25 26.13
C ILE A 98 29.00 15.87 26.71
N GLU A 99 30.04 16.65 26.43
CA GLU A 99 31.38 16.44 26.97
C GLU A 99 31.40 16.57 28.49
N LEU A 100 30.81 17.65 29.03
CA LEU A 100 30.67 17.85 30.48
C LEU A 100 29.90 16.68 31.12
N SER A 101 28.81 16.23 30.49
CA SER A 101 28.03 15.08 30.96
C SER A 101 28.85 13.79 30.99
N LYS A 102 29.72 13.56 29.98
CA LYS A 102 30.64 12.40 29.98
C LYS A 102 31.68 12.50 31.11
N LEU A 103 32.21 13.69 31.40
CA LEU A 103 33.17 13.90 32.48
C LEU A 103 32.61 13.54 33.87
N ILE A 104 31.33 13.81 34.10
CA ILE A 104 30.65 13.46 35.36
C ILE A 104 30.12 12.00 35.39
N GLY A 105 30.45 11.19 34.37
CA GLY A 105 30.16 9.75 34.33
C GLY A 105 28.87 9.35 33.59
N ALA A 106 28.32 10.20 32.71
CA ALA A 106 27.16 9.83 31.92
C ALA A 106 27.47 8.67 30.96
N THR A 107 26.56 7.68 30.90
CA THR A 107 26.67 6.55 29.99
C THR A 107 26.27 6.93 28.57
N ASP A 108 26.84 6.27 27.55
CA ASP A 108 26.46 6.47 26.14
C ASP A 108 24.94 6.29 25.90
N GLN A 109 24.28 5.46 26.71
CA GLN A 109 22.84 5.25 26.62
C GLN A 109 22.03 6.45 27.12
N PHE A 110 22.55 7.23 28.08
CA PHE A 110 21.93 8.47 28.50
C PHE A 110 21.91 9.50 27.36
N ILE A 111 23.03 9.60 26.62
CA ILE A 111 23.18 10.52 25.48
C ILE A 111 22.29 10.10 24.30
N ARG A 112 22.10 8.80 24.07
CA ARG A 112 21.32 8.27 22.93
C ARG A 112 19.80 8.48 23.02
N ARG A 113 19.24 8.42 24.23
CA ARG A 113 17.78 8.47 24.46
C ARG A 113 17.08 9.66 23.80
N PRO A 114 17.49 10.93 24.01
CA PRO A 114 16.79 12.08 23.43
C PRO A 114 16.69 12.00 21.90
N PHE A 115 17.75 11.57 21.22
CA PHE A 115 17.77 11.43 19.77
C PHE A 115 16.87 10.30 19.25
N LEU A 116 16.72 9.20 20.00
CA LEU A 116 15.76 8.14 19.68
C LEU A 116 14.32 8.64 19.83
N TYR A 117 14.02 9.46 20.83
CA TYR A 117 12.71 10.10 20.96
C TYR A 117 12.42 11.06 19.80
N SER A 118 13.41 11.82 19.33
CA SER A 118 13.24 12.64 18.13
C SER A 118 12.88 11.79 16.91
N GLY A 119 13.57 10.66 16.70
CA GLY A 119 13.25 9.70 15.64
C GLY A 119 11.82 9.16 15.74
N PHE A 120 11.38 8.80 16.95
CA PHE A 120 10.00 8.38 17.19
C PHE A 120 8.98 9.48 16.84
N ILE A 121 9.20 10.71 17.30
CA ILE A 121 8.30 11.85 17.04
C ILE A 121 8.23 12.15 15.54
N TYR A 122 9.36 12.14 14.83
CA TYR A 122 9.39 12.33 13.38
C TYR A 122 8.65 11.20 12.64
N GLY A 123 8.85 9.95 13.06
CA GLY A 123 8.15 8.81 12.47
C GLY A 123 6.64 8.82 12.74
N LEU A 124 6.23 9.21 13.95
CA LEU A 124 4.83 9.34 14.33
C LEU A 124 4.16 10.47 13.55
N GLY A 125 4.79 11.65 13.52
CA GLY A 125 4.29 12.81 12.78
C GLY A 125 4.16 12.51 11.29
N GLY A 126 5.20 11.94 10.67
CA GLY A 126 5.17 11.55 9.26
C GLY A 126 4.11 10.48 8.96
N GLY A 127 3.96 9.49 9.84
CA GLY A 127 2.94 8.45 9.71
C GLY A 127 1.52 9.00 9.79
N LEU A 128 1.26 9.86 10.78
CA LEU A 128 -0.04 10.53 10.94
C LEU A 128 -0.36 11.41 9.74
N THR A 129 0.59 12.22 9.27
CA THR A 129 0.40 13.04 8.06
C THR A 129 0.11 12.16 6.85
N ALA A 130 0.83 11.05 6.65
CA ALA A 130 0.58 10.13 5.56
C ALA A 130 -0.83 9.52 5.61
N VAL A 131 -1.29 9.08 6.79
CA VAL A 131 -2.64 8.53 6.98
C VAL A 131 -3.70 9.59 6.68
N ILE A 132 -3.53 10.81 7.20
CA ILE A 132 -4.47 11.92 6.97
C ILE A 132 -4.54 12.24 5.47
N THR A 133 -3.39 12.43 4.81
CA THR A 133 -3.33 12.72 3.38
C THR A 133 -3.98 11.61 2.57
N LEU A 134 -3.70 10.34 2.87
CA LEU A 134 -4.31 9.20 2.19
C LEU A 134 -5.83 9.19 2.37
N LYS A 135 -6.33 9.42 3.59
CA LYS A 135 -7.77 9.47 3.86
C LYS A 135 -8.45 10.61 3.10
N LEU A 136 -7.83 11.78 3.05
CA LEU A 136 -8.33 12.92 2.28
C LEU A 136 -8.41 12.61 0.78
N ILE A 137 -7.38 11.94 0.22
CA ILE A 137 -7.38 11.52 -1.18
C ILE A 137 -8.53 10.54 -1.46
N VAL A 138 -8.73 9.53 -0.60
CA VAL A 138 -9.81 8.54 -0.76
C VAL A 138 -11.18 9.21 -0.70
N ILE A 139 -11.40 10.11 0.27
CA ILE A 139 -12.67 10.86 0.38
C ILE A 139 -12.90 11.73 -0.84
N PHE A 140 -11.86 12.46 -1.28
CA PHE A 140 -11.95 13.34 -2.45
C PHE A 140 -12.29 12.55 -3.72
N LEU A 141 -11.60 11.45 -3.98
CA LEU A 141 -11.85 10.60 -5.15
C LEU A 141 -13.25 9.98 -5.10
N ASN A 142 -13.68 9.44 -3.96
CA ASN A 142 -15.04 8.88 -3.83
C ASN A 142 -16.11 9.95 -4.08
N HIS A 143 -15.91 11.19 -3.60
CA HIS A 143 -16.84 12.28 -3.87
C HIS A 143 -16.92 12.60 -5.37
N THR A 144 -15.79 12.64 -6.09
CA THR A 144 -15.77 12.88 -7.55
C THR A 144 -16.42 11.73 -8.32
N VAL A 145 -16.31 10.49 -7.83
CA VAL A 145 -16.86 9.31 -8.49
C VAL A 145 -18.39 9.27 -8.40
N ILE A 146 -18.99 9.72 -7.28
CA ILE A 146 -20.46 9.76 -7.10
C ILE A 146 -21.16 10.62 -8.17
N GLU A 147 -20.53 11.70 -8.64
CA GLU A 147 -21.06 12.51 -9.75
C GLU A 147 -21.10 11.74 -11.09
N VAL A 148 -20.20 10.78 -11.28
CA VAL A 148 -20.13 9.93 -12.47
C VAL A 148 -21.05 8.70 -12.35
N GLU A 149 -21.24 8.17 -11.14
CA GLU A 149 -22.19 7.08 -10.86
C GLU A 149 -23.63 7.46 -11.26
N ALA A 150 -24.02 8.72 -11.00
CA ALA A 150 -25.34 9.23 -11.35
C ALA A 150 -25.60 9.26 -12.87
N LEU A 151 -24.54 9.31 -13.70
CA LEU A 151 -24.61 9.34 -15.16
C LEU A 151 -24.50 7.95 -15.81
N TYR A 152 -23.83 6.98 -15.16
CA TYR A 152 -23.52 5.67 -15.73
C TYR A 152 -24.15 4.46 -15.00
N GLY A 153 -24.76 4.64 -13.83
CA GLY A 153 -25.46 3.58 -13.09
C GLY A 153 -24.55 2.47 -12.53
N ALA A 154 -23.24 2.67 -12.55
CA ALA A 154 -22.25 1.73 -12.01
C ALA A 154 -21.85 2.16 -10.59
N GLN A 155 -21.87 1.23 -9.63
CA GLN A 155 -21.42 1.46 -8.25
C GLN A 155 -19.90 1.31 -8.17
N PHE A 156 -19.17 2.42 -8.26
CA PHE A 156 -17.73 2.50 -8.07
C PHE A 156 -17.41 2.98 -6.66
N SER A 157 -17.25 2.05 -5.72
CA SER A 157 -16.68 2.36 -4.41
C SER A 157 -15.17 2.11 -4.44
N ILE A 158 -14.35 3.14 -4.20
CA ILE A 158 -12.93 2.93 -3.95
C ILE A 158 -12.80 2.19 -2.63
N ILE A 159 -12.20 1.00 -2.69
CA ILE A 159 -11.93 0.16 -1.53
C ILE A 159 -11.07 0.96 -0.55
N ASP A 160 -11.65 1.28 0.59
CA ASP A 160 -10.97 1.97 1.67
C ASP A 160 -10.14 0.99 2.50
N LEU A 161 -9.09 1.49 3.14
CA LEU A 161 -8.23 0.67 3.99
C LEU A 161 -8.91 0.35 5.32
N LYS A 162 -8.63 -0.84 5.84
CA LYS A 162 -9.08 -1.24 7.18
C LYS A 162 -8.32 -0.43 8.25
N PRO A 163 -8.91 -0.20 9.43
CA PRO A 163 -8.24 0.48 10.54
C PRO A 163 -6.87 -0.12 10.89
N LEU A 164 -6.72 -1.45 10.78
CA LEU A 164 -5.47 -2.15 11.02
C LEU A 164 -4.37 -1.77 10.01
N GLU A 165 -4.72 -1.53 8.75
CA GLU A 165 -3.79 -1.16 7.70
C GLU A 165 -3.28 0.27 7.93
N TYR A 166 -4.15 1.20 8.33
CA TYR A 166 -3.71 2.54 8.75
C TYR A 166 -2.75 2.49 9.95
N LEU A 167 -3.04 1.64 10.94
CA LEU A 167 -2.16 1.47 12.09
C LEU A 167 -0.80 0.87 11.67
N SER A 168 -0.79 -0.03 10.67
CA SER A 168 0.45 -0.58 10.13
C SER A 168 1.31 0.47 9.42
N ILE A 169 0.70 1.48 8.77
CA ILE A 169 1.42 2.60 8.14
C ILE A 169 2.13 3.43 9.20
N VAL A 170 1.41 3.83 10.26
CA VAL A 170 2.00 4.63 11.36
C VAL A 170 3.04 3.81 12.12
N GLY A 171 2.77 2.54 12.39
CA GLY A 171 3.74 1.65 13.04
C GLY A 171 5.01 1.49 12.19
N GLY A 172 4.86 1.27 10.89
CA GLY A 172 5.96 1.14 9.95
C GLY A 172 6.80 2.43 9.86
N SER A 173 6.17 3.60 9.78
CA SER A 173 6.90 4.88 9.73
C SER A 173 7.70 5.14 11.00
N VAL A 174 7.13 4.85 12.18
CA VAL A 174 7.82 4.94 13.47
C VAL A 174 9.01 3.98 13.52
N LEU A 175 8.81 2.72 13.13
CA LEU A 175 9.88 1.72 13.15
C LEU A 175 11.05 2.13 12.25
N ILE A 176 10.77 2.59 11.03
CA ILE A 176 11.80 3.03 10.09
C ILE A 176 12.55 4.25 10.65
N ALA A 177 11.83 5.25 11.18
CA ALA A 177 12.45 6.47 11.71
C ALA A 177 13.31 6.22 12.97
N VAL A 178 12.84 5.34 13.86
CA VAL A 178 13.61 4.91 15.05
C VAL A 178 14.85 4.12 14.64
N ALA A 179 14.72 3.19 13.69
CA ALA A 179 15.85 2.42 13.17
C ALA A 179 16.90 3.34 12.50
N ALA A 180 16.44 4.30 11.69
CA ALA A 180 17.28 5.32 11.07
C ALA A 180 18.03 6.17 12.10
N SER A 181 17.34 6.63 13.15
CA SER A 181 17.95 7.37 14.26
C SER A 181 18.99 6.52 14.98
N PHE A 182 18.67 5.27 15.32
CA PHE A 182 19.58 4.36 16.00
C PHE A 182 20.87 4.09 15.20
N ILE A 183 20.74 3.82 13.89
CA ILE A 183 21.89 3.60 13.00
C ILE A 183 22.77 4.85 12.97
N SER A 184 22.15 6.02 12.83
CA SER A 184 22.86 7.30 12.73
C SER A 184 23.64 7.62 14.01
N ILE A 185 23.05 7.41 15.19
CA ILE A 185 23.71 7.69 16.46
C ILE A 185 24.92 6.76 16.67
N ASN A 186 24.77 5.47 16.35
CA ASN A 186 25.88 4.51 16.44
C ASN A 186 27.06 4.89 15.54
N GLN A 187 26.78 5.47 14.37
CA GLN A 187 27.83 5.96 13.47
C GLN A 187 28.48 7.25 14.00
N SER A 188 27.68 8.17 14.57
CA SER A 188 28.19 9.42 15.12
C SER A 188 29.06 9.21 16.36
N ILE A 189 28.66 8.35 17.30
CA ILE A 189 29.44 8.08 18.51
C ILE A 189 30.79 7.42 18.19
N LYS A 190 30.88 6.56 17.16
CA LYS A 190 32.18 5.97 16.75
C LYS A 190 33.19 6.98 16.22
N LYS A 191 32.76 8.19 15.88
CA LYS A 191 33.64 9.27 15.37
C LYS A 191 34.10 10.24 16.47
N PHE A 192 33.56 10.13 17.68
CA PHE A 192 33.96 10.89 18.86
C PHE A 192 34.66 9.98 19.86
#